data_AF-A0A1F9Y8U6-F1
#
_entry.id   AF-A0A1F9Y8U6-F1
#
_cell.length_a   1.000
_cell.length_b   1.000
_cell.length_c   1.000
_cell.angle_alpha   90.00
_cell.angle_beta   90.00
_cell.angle_gamma   90.00
#
_symmetry.space_group_name_H-M   'P 1'
#
loop_
_entity.id
_entity.type
_entity.pdbx_description
1 polymer ?
#
loop_
_entity_poly.entity_id
_entity_poly.type
_entity_poly.pdbx_seq_one_letter_code
_entity_poly.pdbx_strand_id
1 'polypeptide(L)'
;MVKQYKSVTEFTKNILGDTEAKEIADAINKKRISKQLFAMRCKAGLTQAELARKASISQGKVSKLEMAEDKNISIGDLVTFCSAIGMQLEIGFTDQRLTRTDKIKLLYFKLRNMLEELRMMAKGDPEMEEGVAKFTAEAFFNIIIGLFDCLEKAKVKKEKAPEPMLVSEPIDKDNIENLGKTQQAELCK
;
A
#
# COMPACT_ATOMS: atom_id res chain seq x y z
N MET A 1 31.54 -0.36 28.09
CA MET A 1 30.67 -0.54 26.91
C MET A 1 29.35 0.15 27.18
N VAL A 2 28.92 1.07 26.30
CA VAL A 2 27.58 1.69 26.41
C VAL A 2 26.56 0.67 25.94
N LYS A 3 25.58 0.35 26.80
CA LYS A 3 24.53 -0.62 26.51
C LYS A 3 23.53 0.02 25.53
N GLN A 4 23.47 -0.47 24.30
CA GLN A 4 22.49 -0.03 23.30
C GLN A 4 21.24 -0.92 23.36
N TYR A 5 20.07 -0.31 23.20
CA TYR A 5 18.77 -0.97 23.19
C TYR A 5 18.10 -0.73 21.84
N LYS A 6 17.36 -1.72 21.30
CA LYS A 6 16.71 -1.63 19.99
C LYS A 6 15.41 -0.83 20.03
N SER A 7 14.82 -0.65 21.21
CA SER A 7 13.59 0.12 21.39
C SER A 7 13.47 0.73 22.78
N VAL A 8 12.63 1.78 22.88
CA VAL A 8 12.27 2.40 24.16
C VAL A 8 11.57 1.39 25.09
N THR A 9 10.79 0.45 24.53
CA THR A 9 10.16 -0.63 25.29
C THR A 9 11.18 -1.59 25.87
N GLU A 10 12.23 -1.94 25.11
CA GLU A 10 13.32 -2.79 25.59
C GLU A 10 14.15 -2.10 26.68
N PHE A 11 14.41 -0.80 26.51
CA PHE A 11 15.08 0.02 27.52
C PHE A 11 14.28 0.10 28.83
N THR A 12 12.99 0.43 28.74
CA THR A 12 12.11 0.53 29.91
C THR A 12 11.91 -0.81 30.60
N LYS A 13 11.79 -1.90 29.84
CA LYS A 13 11.79 -3.27 30.37
C LYS A 13 13.06 -3.59 31.17
N ASN A 14 14.22 -3.12 30.71
CA ASN A 14 15.49 -3.36 31.39
C ASN A 14 15.63 -2.57 32.71
N ILE A 15 14.95 -1.43 32.85
CA ILE A 15 15.08 -0.53 34.01
C ILE A 15 13.95 -0.75 35.02
N LEU A 16 12.71 -0.87 34.56
CA LEU A 16 11.51 -0.80 35.40
C LEU A 16 10.82 -2.15 35.59
N GLY A 17 11.13 -3.15 34.74
CA GLY A 17 10.44 -4.45 34.75
C GLY A 17 9.37 -4.58 33.65
N ASP A 18 8.83 -5.80 33.51
CA ASP A 18 7.93 -6.17 32.41
C ASP A 18 6.55 -5.50 32.50
N THR A 19 6.01 -5.34 33.72
CA THR A 19 4.67 -4.81 33.96
C THR A 19 4.62 -3.31 33.64
N GLU A 20 5.56 -2.55 34.19
CA GLU A 20 5.72 -1.12 34.03
C GLU A 20 6.03 -0.76 32.57
N ALA A 21 6.90 -1.54 31.90
CA ALA A 21 7.17 -1.36 30.48
C ALA A 21 5.93 -1.57 29.61
N LYS A 22 5.07 -2.53 29.97
CA LYS A 22 3.80 -2.77 29.28
C LYS A 22 2.82 -1.61 29.50
N GLU A 23 2.72 -1.09 30.72
CA GLU A 23 1.87 0.08 31.02
C GLU A 23 2.29 1.32 30.23
N ILE A 24 3.61 1.56 30.13
CA ILE A 24 4.15 2.65 29.31
C ILE A 24 3.83 2.44 27.83
N ALA A 25 4.02 1.23 27.31
CA ALA A 25 3.70 0.90 25.93
C ALA A 25 2.20 1.10 25.63
N ASP A 26 1.33 0.68 26.54
CA ASP A 26 -0.12 0.85 26.43
C ASP A 26 -0.51 2.34 26.48
N ALA A 27 0.10 3.12 27.37
CA ALA A 27 -0.11 4.57 27.43
C ALA A 27 0.33 5.28 26.14
N ILE A 28 1.43 4.83 25.52
CA ILE A 28 1.88 5.32 24.22
C ILE A 28 0.88 4.94 23.11
N ASN A 29 0.41 3.70 23.10
CA ASN A 29 -0.49 3.17 22.10
C ASN A 29 -1.89 3.80 22.15
N LYS A 30 -2.34 4.23 23.33
CA LYS A 30 -3.62 4.93 23.51
C LYS A 30 -3.63 6.36 22.99
N LYS A 31 -2.48 6.93 22.60
CA LYS A 31 -2.33 8.34 22.18
C LYS A 31 -1.70 8.47 20.78
N ARG A 32 -1.94 7.53 19.89
CA ARG A 32 -1.30 7.51 18.56
C ARG A 32 -1.85 8.62 17.68
N ILE A 33 -3.16 8.81 17.67
CA ILE A 33 -3.83 9.87 16.91
C ILE A 33 -3.39 11.23 17.44
N SER A 34 -3.43 11.44 18.76
CA SER A 34 -3.07 12.73 19.37
C SER A 34 -1.63 13.17 19.03
N LYS A 35 -0.68 12.22 19.07
CA LYS A 35 0.72 12.46 18.66
C LYS A 35 0.83 12.77 17.17
N GLN A 36 0.03 12.10 16.34
CA GLN A 36 0.01 12.39 14.90
C GLN A 36 -0.54 13.79 14.61
N LEU A 37 -1.60 14.22 15.30
CA LEU A 37 -2.13 15.59 15.21
C LEU A 37 -1.03 16.61 15.54
N PHE A 38 -0.34 16.43 16.66
CA PHE A 38 0.79 17.29 17.04
C PHE A 38 1.87 17.35 15.95
N ALA A 39 2.29 16.20 15.43
CA ALA A 39 3.29 16.14 14.36
C ALA A 39 2.82 16.84 13.07
N MET A 40 1.55 16.67 12.70
CA MET A 40 0.97 17.33 11.52
C MET A 40 0.90 18.85 11.70
N ARG A 41 0.51 19.34 12.88
CA ARG A 41 0.54 20.78 13.16
C ARG A 41 1.96 21.35 13.04
N CYS A 42 2.94 20.67 13.64
CA CYS A 42 4.35 21.07 13.57
C CYS A 42 4.86 21.07 12.12
N LYS A 43 4.50 20.06 11.32
CA LYS A 43 4.84 20.01 9.89
C LYS A 43 4.18 21.15 9.10
N ALA A 44 3.00 21.58 9.49
CA ALA A 44 2.33 22.74 8.92
C ALA A 44 2.91 24.09 9.41
N GLY A 45 3.89 24.07 10.32
CA GLY A 45 4.55 25.28 10.84
C GLY A 45 3.67 26.13 11.77
N LEU A 46 2.61 25.55 12.34
CA LEU A 46 1.64 26.29 13.16
C LEU A 46 1.89 26.12 14.65
N THR A 47 1.75 27.19 15.41
CA THR A 47 1.56 27.14 16.87
C THR A 47 0.16 26.65 17.22
N GLN A 48 -0.05 26.23 18.48
CA GLN A 48 -1.39 25.84 18.94
C GLN A 48 -2.40 27.00 18.85
N ALA A 49 -1.96 28.24 19.11
CA ALA A 49 -2.79 29.43 19.03
C ALA A 49 -3.20 29.75 17.58
N GLU A 50 -2.28 29.59 16.62
CA GLU A 50 -2.58 29.79 15.20
C GLU A 50 -3.53 28.72 14.66
N LEU A 51 -3.31 27.46 15.03
CA LEU A 51 -4.23 26.39 14.65
C LEU A 51 -5.62 26.65 15.23
N ALA A 52 -5.71 27.03 16.50
CA ALA A 52 -6.96 27.39 17.15
C ALA A 52 -7.72 28.49 16.40
N ARG A 53 -7.02 29.57 16.01
CA ARG A 53 -7.62 30.64 15.18
C ARG A 53 -8.11 30.12 13.84
N LYS A 54 -7.31 29.33 13.11
CA LYS A 54 -7.71 28.76 11.81
C LYS A 54 -8.89 27.80 11.91
N ALA A 55 -8.92 27.00 12.97
CA ALA A 55 -9.97 26.03 13.26
C ALA A 55 -11.21 26.65 13.91
N SER A 56 -11.19 27.94 14.25
CA SER A 56 -12.25 28.61 15.04
C SER A 56 -12.58 27.88 16.35
N ILE A 57 -11.56 27.37 17.04
CA ILE A 57 -11.67 26.71 18.35
C ILE A 57 -10.70 27.35 19.36
N SER A 58 -10.87 27.07 20.65
CA SER A 58 -9.95 27.58 21.66
C SER A 58 -8.58 26.88 21.60
N GLN A 59 -7.51 27.60 21.96
CA GLN A 59 -6.18 27.01 22.12
C GLN A 59 -6.19 25.85 23.14
N GLY A 60 -6.99 25.97 24.20
CA GLY A 60 -7.18 24.89 25.17
C GLY A 60 -7.79 23.63 24.55
N LYS A 61 -8.69 23.76 23.56
CA LYS A 61 -9.22 22.62 22.81
C LYS A 61 -8.14 21.96 21.95
N VAL A 62 -7.29 22.73 21.28
CA VAL A 62 -6.14 22.20 20.52
C VAL A 62 -5.20 21.42 21.43
N SER A 63 -4.81 22.00 22.58
CA SER A 63 -3.95 21.34 23.56
C SER A 63 -4.56 20.02 24.06
N LYS A 64 -5.86 20.02 24.39
CA LYS A 64 -6.58 18.80 24.78
C LYS A 64 -6.54 17.74 23.68
N LEU A 65 -6.76 18.12 22.41
CA LEU A 65 -6.72 17.17 21.28
C LEU A 65 -5.35 16.52 21.10
N GLU A 66 -4.25 17.27 21.30
CA GLU A 66 -2.89 16.75 21.17
C GLU A 66 -2.47 15.85 22.35
N MET A 67 -3.15 15.95 23.49
CA MET A 67 -2.85 15.20 24.71
C MET A 67 -3.85 14.06 25.03
N ALA A 68 -5.01 14.05 24.36
CA ALA A 68 -6.11 13.11 24.58
C ALA A 68 -5.73 11.67 24.24
N GLU A 69 -6.43 10.72 24.86
CA GLU A 69 -6.46 9.34 24.36
C GLU A 69 -7.28 9.27 23.07
N ASP A 70 -6.89 8.40 22.15
CA ASP A 70 -7.50 8.24 20.82
C ASP A 70 -9.01 8.01 20.89
N LYS A 71 -9.48 7.28 21.92
CA LYS A 71 -10.91 7.02 22.16
C LYS A 71 -11.73 8.26 22.53
N ASN A 72 -11.06 9.33 22.98
CA ASN A 72 -11.69 10.58 23.42
C ASN A 72 -11.65 11.65 22.32
N ILE A 73 -11.10 11.34 21.14
CA ILE A 73 -11.07 12.24 20.00
C ILE A 73 -12.26 11.92 19.11
N SER A 74 -13.13 12.91 18.87
CA SER A 74 -14.27 12.74 17.98
C SER A 74 -13.85 12.87 16.51
N ILE A 75 -14.62 12.24 15.61
CA ILE A 75 -14.43 12.44 14.16
C ILE A 75 -14.60 13.91 13.79
N GLY A 76 -15.54 14.62 14.43
CA GLY A 76 -15.74 16.06 14.22
C GLY A 76 -14.49 16.87 14.54
N ASP A 77 -13.80 16.53 15.64
CA ASP A 77 -12.54 17.20 15.98
C ASP A 77 -11.44 16.94 14.95
N LEU A 78 -11.35 15.71 14.42
CA LEU A 78 -10.40 15.37 13.35
C LEU A 78 -10.69 16.16 12.07
N VAL A 79 -11.96 16.25 11.67
CA VAL A 79 -12.36 17.04 10.50
C VAL A 79 -11.98 18.51 10.69
N THR A 80 -12.38 19.12 11.81
CA THR A 80 -12.04 20.52 12.11
C THR A 80 -10.53 20.77 12.12
N PHE A 81 -9.76 19.85 12.72
CA PHE A 81 -8.31 19.94 12.74
C PHE A 81 -7.70 19.87 11.34
N CYS A 82 -8.08 18.84 10.56
CA CYS A 82 -7.56 18.62 9.20
C CYS A 82 -7.87 19.80 8.29
N SER A 83 -9.12 20.30 8.29
CA SER A 83 -9.50 21.46 7.47
C SER A 83 -8.69 22.71 7.80
N ALA A 84 -8.38 22.94 9.08
CA ALA A 84 -7.59 24.11 9.51
C ALA A 84 -6.12 24.08 9.04
N ILE A 85 -5.60 22.89 8.72
CA ILE A 85 -4.25 22.71 8.16
C ILE A 85 -4.25 22.43 6.65
N GLY A 86 -5.40 22.56 5.97
CA GLY A 86 -5.52 22.32 4.53
C GLY A 86 -5.44 20.84 4.15
N MET A 87 -5.83 19.94 5.05
CA MET A 87 -5.90 18.49 4.81
C MET A 87 -7.35 18.00 4.80
N GLN A 88 -7.56 16.87 4.12
CA GLN A 88 -8.82 16.14 4.11
C GLN A 88 -8.70 14.89 4.99
N LEU A 89 -9.72 14.63 5.82
CA LEU A 89 -9.82 13.40 6.58
C LEU A 89 -10.46 12.32 5.72
N GLU A 90 -9.75 11.20 5.53
CA GLU A 90 -10.29 10.00 4.90
C GLU A 90 -10.36 8.85 5.91
N ILE A 91 -11.55 8.25 6.06
CA ILE A 91 -11.78 7.08 6.91
C ILE A 91 -12.32 5.96 6.02
N GLY A 92 -11.69 4.79 6.08
CA GLY A 92 -12.10 3.60 5.34
C GLY A 92 -12.46 2.45 6.26
N PHE A 93 -13.57 1.77 5.97
CA PHE A 93 -13.94 0.49 6.56
C PHE A 93 -13.61 -0.62 5.57
N THR A 94 -13.06 -1.74 6.04
CA THR A 94 -12.73 -2.89 5.20
C THR A 94 -13.09 -4.19 5.93
N ASP A 95 -13.52 -5.20 5.19
CA ASP A 95 -13.78 -6.53 5.76
C ASP A 95 -12.45 -7.17 6.19
N GLN A 96 -12.42 -7.68 7.43
CA GLN A 96 -11.23 -8.29 8.02
C GLN A 96 -10.78 -9.56 7.27
N ARG A 97 -11.68 -10.19 6.52
CA ARG A 97 -11.41 -11.39 5.71
C ARG A 97 -10.72 -11.08 4.38
N LEU A 98 -10.61 -9.81 3.98
CA LEU A 98 -9.99 -9.44 2.71
C LEU A 98 -8.51 -9.82 2.70
N THR A 99 -8.15 -10.63 1.70
CA THR A 99 -6.76 -11.00 1.46
C THR A 99 -5.96 -9.79 0.98
N ARG A 100 -4.63 -9.91 0.99
CA ARG A 100 -3.76 -8.88 0.39
C ARG A 100 -4.08 -8.66 -1.09
N THR A 101 -4.40 -9.75 -1.81
CA THR A 101 -4.81 -9.71 -3.21
C THR A 101 -6.11 -8.92 -3.39
N ASP A 102 -7.09 -9.08 -2.51
CA ASP A 102 -8.35 -8.33 -2.59
C ASP A 102 -8.13 -6.84 -2.32
N LYS A 103 -7.23 -6.49 -1.40
CA LYS A 103 -6.85 -5.09 -1.15
C LYS A 103 -6.16 -4.46 -2.36
N ILE A 104 -5.31 -5.21 -3.07
CA ILE A 104 -4.68 -4.75 -4.31
C ILE A 104 -5.75 -4.50 -5.38
N LYS A 105 -6.69 -5.43 -5.56
CA LYS A 105 -7.82 -5.26 -6.48
C LYS A 105 -8.66 -4.03 -6.13
N LEU A 106 -8.97 -3.84 -4.85
CA LEU A 106 -9.71 -2.66 -4.36
C LEU A 106 -9.00 -1.36 -4.71
N LEU A 107 -7.68 -1.29 -4.49
CA LEU A 107 -6.88 -0.12 -4.83
C LEU A 107 -6.85 0.15 -6.34
N TYR A 108 -6.72 -0.90 -7.16
CA TYR A 108 -6.82 -0.77 -8.61
C TYR A 108 -8.17 -0.18 -9.04
N PHE A 109 -9.29 -0.68 -8.50
CA PHE A 109 -10.61 -0.12 -8.82
C PHE A 109 -10.76 1.33 -8.35
N LYS A 110 -10.26 1.67 -7.16
CA LYS A 110 -10.25 3.07 -6.69
C LYS A 110 -9.46 3.98 -7.62
N LEU A 111 -8.26 3.57 -8.02
CA LEU A 111 -7.44 4.32 -8.97
C LEU A 111 -8.17 4.54 -10.30
N ARG A 112 -8.74 3.48 -10.86
CA ARG A 112 -9.51 3.55 -12.10
C ARG A 112 -10.66 4.55 -11.98
N ASN A 113 -11.41 4.52 -10.88
CA ASN A 113 -12.54 5.42 -10.67
C ASN A 113 -12.08 6.88 -10.56
N MET A 114 -10.99 7.16 -9.84
CA MET A 114 -10.43 8.52 -9.74
C MET A 114 -9.98 9.06 -11.10
N LEU A 115 -9.40 8.21 -11.96
CA LEU A 115 -9.01 8.60 -13.32
C LEU A 115 -10.24 8.91 -14.20
N GLU A 116 -11.31 8.13 -14.05
CA GLU A 116 -12.56 8.41 -14.77
C GLU A 116 -13.25 9.68 -14.25
N GLU A 117 -13.27 9.90 -12.95
CA GLU A 117 -13.77 11.15 -12.35
C GLU A 117 -12.98 12.36 -12.87
N LEU A 118 -11.66 12.24 -12.95
CA LEU A 118 -10.80 13.29 -13.51
C LEU A 118 -11.14 13.60 -14.97
N ARG A 119 -11.34 12.57 -15.78
CA ARG A 119 -11.78 12.72 -17.18
C ARG A 119 -13.17 13.35 -17.28
N MET A 120 -14.10 12.98 -16.41
CA MET A 120 -15.44 13.54 -16.38
C MET A 120 -15.43 15.02 -15.96
N MET A 121 -14.55 15.41 -15.03
CA MET A 121 -14.37 16.81 -14.63
C MET A 121 -13.80 17.68 -15.75
N ALA A 122 -12.93 17.13 -16.59
CA ALA A 122 -12.34 17.85 -17.72
C ALA A 122 -13.28 17.99 -18.93
N LYS A 123 -14.37 17.21 -18.97
CA LYS A 123 -15.24 17.12 -20.16
C LYS A 123 -15.79 18.48 -20.57
N GLY A 124 -15.58 18.85 -21.84
CA GLY A 124 -16.08 20.09 -22.43
C GLY A 124 -15.11 21.27 -22.33
N ASP A 125 -13.95 21.09 -21.70
CA ASP A 125 -12.82 22.02 -21.73
C ASP A 125 -11.65 21.35 -22.48
N PRO A 126 -11.36 21.75 -23.74
CA PRO A 126 -10.34 21.12 -24.55
C PRO A 126 -8.93 21.15 -23.94
N GLU A 127 -8.58 22.22 -23.21
CA GLU A 127 -7.26 22.33 -22.56
C GLU A 127 -7.16 21.37 -21.38
N MET A 128 -8.22 21.27 -20.56
CA MET A 128 -8.27 20.30 -19.48
C MET A 128 -8.29 18.85 -20.00
N GLU A 129 -9.04 18.57 -21.07
CA GLU A 129 -9.09 17.22 -21.68
C GLU A 129 -7.71 16.78 -22.16
N GLU A 130 -6.96 17.67 -22.83
CA GLU A 130 -5.59 17.39 -23.25
C GLU A 130 -4.67 17.16 -22.04
N GLY A 131 -4.79 17.98 -21.00
CA GLY A 131 -4.04 17.82 -19.75
C GLY A 131 -4.30 16.48 -19.07
N VAL A 132 -5.56 16.07 -18.94
CA VAL A 132 -5.94 14.78 -18.36
C VAL A 132 -5.45 13.62 -19.20
N ALA A 133 -5.50 13.72 -20.53
CA ALA A 133 -4.99 12.69 -21.41
C ALA A 133 -3.47 12.48 -21.23
N LYS A 134 -2.69 13.58 -21.18
CA LYS A 134 -1.24 13.52 -20.92
C LYS A 134 -0.93 12.92 -19.55
N PHE A 135 -1.58 13.40 -18.50
CA PHE A 135 -1.41 12.87 -17.15
C PHE A 135 -1.73 11.38 -17.07
N THR A 136 -2.84 10.94 -17.69
CA THR A 136 -3.25 9.53 -17.67
C THR A 136 -2.21 8.64 -18.36
N ALA A 137 -1.64 9.10 -19.48
CA ALA A 137 -0.58 8.37 -20.19
C ALA A 137 0.71 8.26 -19.35
N GLU A 138 1.12 9.36 -18.70
CA GLU A 138 2.28 9.38 -17.81
C GLU A 138 2.07 8.47 -16.58
N ALA A 139 0.91 8.58 -15.93
CA ALA A 139 0.54 7.76 -14.78
C ALA A 139 0.56 6.26 -15.15
N PHE A 140 0.01 5.90 -16.31
CA PHE A 140 0.04 4.54 -16.83
C PHE A 140 1.47 4.01 -16.97
N PHE A 141 2.36 4.79 -17.59
CA PHE A 141 3.75 4.39 -17.80
C PHE A 141 4.49 4.17 -16.46
N ASN A 142 4.34 5.11 -15.52
CA ASN A 142 4.97 5.04 -14.20
C ASN A 142 4.48 3.83 -13.38
N ILE A 143 3.17 3.57 -13.41
CA ILE A 143 2.58 2.43 -12.70
C ILE A 143 3.08 1.12 -13.29
N ILE A 144 3.10 1.00 -14.63
CA ILE A 144 3.53 -0.23 -15.30
C ILE A 144 5.00 -0.54 -15.02
N ILE A 145 5.90 0.45 -15.10
CA ILE A 145 7.31 0.26 -14.78
C ILE A 145 7.47 -0.25 -13.34
N GLY A 146 6.82 0.40 -12.37
CA GLY A 146 6.88 -0.04 -10.98
C GLY A 146 6.33 -1.44 -10.77
N LEU A 147 5.28 -1.83 -11.51
CA LEU A 147 4.74 -3.20 -11.47
C LEU A 147 5.69 -4.23 -12.10
N PHE A 148 6.38 -3.88 -13.19
CA PHE A 148 7.39 -4.75 -13.81
C PHE A 148 8.56 -4.99 -12.85
N ASP A 149 9.07 -3.96 -12.17
CA ASP A 149 10.10 -4.13 -11.14
C ASP A 149 9.67 -5.09 -10.02
N CYS A 150 8.40 -5.03 -9.63
CA CYS A 150 7.84 -5.97 -8.65
C CYS A 150 7.79 -7.40 -9.22
N LEU A 151 7.38 -7.56 -10.48
CA LEU A 151 7.30 -8.85 -11.16
C LEU A 151 8.68 -9.49 -11.32
N GLU A 152 9.70 -8.71 -11.68
CA GLU A 152 11.07 -9.20 -11.80
C GLU A 152 11.61 -9.74 -10.48
N LYS A 153 11.36 -9.02 -9.38
CA LYS A 153 11.74 -9.47 -8.03
C LYS A 153 10.91 -10.67 -7.55
N ALA A 154 9.70 -10.82 -8.08
CA ALA A 154 8.83 -11.95 -7.77
C ALA A 154 9.12 -13.20 -8.61
N LYS A 155 10.07 -13.16 -9.56
CA LYS A 155 10.51 -14.36 -10.31
C LYS A 155 11.06 -15.40 -9.32
N VAL A 156 10.20 -16.33 -8.94
CA VAL A 156 10.57 -17.57 -8.25
C VAL A 156 11.63 -18.24 -9.12
N LYS A 157 12.79 -18.56 -8.53
CA LYS A 157 13.73 -19.51 -9.14
C LYS A 157 12.92 -20.77 -9.41
N LYS A 158 12.57 -21.03 -10.67
CA LYS A 158 12.11 -22.36 -11.08
C LYS A 158 13.29 -23.28 -10.78
N GLU A 159 13.26 -24.00 -9.67
CA GLU A 159 14.04 -25.23 -9.60
C GLU A 159 13.55 -26.07 -10.78
N LYS A 160 14.47 -26.38 -11.71
CA LYS A 160 14.18 -27.34 -12.76
C LYS A 160 13.71 -28.60 -12.05
N ALA A 161 12.43 -28.96 -12.20
CA ALA A 161 12.03 -30.34 -11.95
C ALA A 161 12.98 -31.22 -12.79
N PRO A 162 13.54 -32.31 -12.24
CA PRO A 162 14.40 -33.19 -13.02
C PRO A 162 13.61 -33.61 -14.26
N GLU A 163 14.12 -33.27 -15.45
CA GLU A 163 13.53 -33.74 -16.69
C GLU A 163 13.56 -35.27 -16.63
N PRO A 164 12.41 -35.95 -16.76
CA PRO A 164 12.40 -37.40 -16.72
C PRO A 164 13.32 -37.89 -17.83
N MET A 165 14.30 -38.71 -17.45
CA MET A 165 15.22 -39.32 -18.39
C MET A 165 14.39 -40.25 -19.28
N LEU A 166 14.12 -39.81 -20.51
CA LEU A 166 13.44 -40.65 -21.49
C LEU A 166 14.47 -41.64 -22.05
N VAL A 167 14.45 -42.87 -21.54
CA VAL A 167 15.19 -43.98 -22.14
C VAL A 167 14.29 -44.57 -23.22
N SER A 168 14.48 -44.16 -24.47
CA SER A 168 13.90 -44.84 -25.63
C SER A 168 14.78 -46.03 -26.02
N GLU A 169 14.18 -47.01 -26.70
CA GLU A 169 14.95 -48.05 -27.40
C GLU A 169 15.95 -47.41 -28.39
N PRO A 170 17.11 -48.04 -28.66
CA PRO A 170 18.06 -47.53 -29.65
C PRO A 170 17.37 -47.40 -31.01
N ILE A 171 17.32 -46.18 -31.53
CA ILE A 171 16.74 -45.94 -32.86
C ILE A 171 17.78 -46.38 -33.89
N ASP A 172 17.50 -47.47 -34.61
CA ASP A 172 18.27 -47.85 -35.80
C ASP A 172 17.83 -46.96 -36.97
N LYS A 173 18.80 -46.40 -37.70
CA LYS A 173 18.52 -45.52 -38.86
C LYS A 173 17.71 -46.26 -39.92
N ASP A 174 17.91 -47.56 -40.06
CA ASP A 174 17.20 -48.38 -41.03
C ASP A 174 15.70 -48.54 -40.69
N ASN A 175 15.32 -48.36 -39.42
CA ASN A 175 13.92 -48.37 -38.98
C ASN A 175 13.21 -47.02 -39.18
N ILE A 176 13.94 -45.90 -39.23
CA ILE A 176 13.35 -44.56 -39.44
C ILE A 176 12.81 -44.43 -40.87
N GLU A 177 13.54 -44.93 -41.87
CA GLU A 177 13.16 -44.79 -43.29
C GLU A 177 11.98 -45.70 -43.68
N ASN A 178 11.75 -46.80 -42.94
CA ASN A 178 10.66 -47.73 -43.19
C ASN A 178 9.34 -47.30 -42.52
N LEU A 179 9.38 -46.53 -41.43
CA LEU A 179 8.17 -45.99 -40.78
C LEU A 179 7.40 -45.00 -41.69
N GLY A 180 8.10 -44.28 -42.58
CA GLY A 180 7.49 -43.33 -43.51
C GLY A 180 6.84 -43.95 -44.75
N LYS A 181 7.18 -45.20 -45.11
CA LYS A 181 6.67 -45.86 -46.33
C LYS A 181 5.41 -46.70 -46.07
N THR A 182 5.18 -47.16 -44.84
CA THR A 182 3.99 -47.96 -44.49
C THR A 182 2.73 -47.12 -44.36
N GLN A 183 2.83 -45.83 -43.96
CA GLN A 183 1.66 -44.95 -43.82
C GLN A 183 1.09 -44.43 -45.17
N GLN A 184 1.86 -44.40 -46.25
CA GLN A 184 1.36 -43.95 -47.57
C GLN A 184 0.66 -45.06 -48.37
N ALA A 185 0.78 -46.34 -47.97
CA ALA A 185 0.09 -47.46 -48.65
C ALA A 185 -1.31 -47.75 -48.09
N GLU A 186 -1.65 -47.27 -46.89
CA GLU A 186 -2.98 -47.45 -46.26
C GLU A 186 -3.96 -46.28 -46.54
N LEU A 187 -3.50 -45.19 -47.16
CA LEU A 187 -4.34 -44.03 -47.54
C LEU A 187 -4.78 -44.02 -49.01
N CYS A 188 -4.39 -45.02 -49.81
CA CYS A 188 -4.77 -45.16 -51.23
C CYS A 188 -5.44 -46.50 -51.56
N LYS A 189 -6.14 -47.12 -50.61
CA LYS A 189 -7.06 -48.25 -50.84
C LYS A 189 -8.48 -47.90 -50.43
#